data_AF-A0A519LE32-F1
#
_entry.id   AF-A0A519LE32-F1
#
_cell.length_a   1.000
_cell.length_b   1.000
_cell.length_c   1.000
_cell.angle_alpha   90.00
_cell.angle_beta   90.00
_cell.angle_gamma   90.00
#
_symmetry.space_group_name_H-M   'P 1'
#
loop_
_entity.id
_entity.type
_entity.pdbx_description
1 polymer ?
#
loop_
_entity_poly.entity_id
_entity_poly.type
_entity_poly.pdbx_seq_one_letter_code
_entity_poly.pdbx_strand_id
1 'polypeptide(L)'
;MLLKKIELSKNGTYINKYELSYKAVDGSSMYGFKKDNWGYLGISDDGDCGYKHAESVNPFSAATTDALLGIKYPTGGAALFNFESNTYAYIGSDEITDFSANYENLLKFRHLSYDFTSNGSVFLHPVTAETKAIFRPSIVVPADQTTAPVHMMLQAYENGQLVESTNLLCHYNNPVCCVKITLYPNRSYKITRTAFDLNYNGIDGVSIDFYKNSVPQKKYLYGGGIRVKEIQYYESPVNIEYFDFNNVNLNSSPSKIKKYDYNEFSDSDKSSGALVHQAPIFETQGTVNLDTNCFNTSGSYVTTNIGALYTEIKDFSEMPVISTQGAHVGYKNVKIYETDKGYKQFTYTSPIDYPESDYNIGVPYIPSKNVDYKRGLLLNEKT
;
A
#
# COMPACT_ATOMS: atom_id res chain seq x y z
N MET A 1 19.01 8.71 17.45
CA MET A 1 20.27 9.46 17.19
C MET A 1 20.88 8.88 15.93
N LEU A 2 21.03 9.68 14.86
CA LEU A 2 21.57 9.21 13.57
C LEU A 2 23.04 9.62 13.41
N LEU A 3 23.83 8.76 12.77
CA LEU A 3 25.26 8.96 12.56
C LEU A 3 25.50 9.99 11.45
N LYS A 4 25.87 11.24 11.81
CA LYS A 4 26.05 12.34 10.84
C LYS A 4 27.45 12.45 10.23
N LYS A 5 28.46 11.89 10.89
CA LYS A 5 29.87 12.13 10.53
C LYS A 5 30.72 10.94 10.91
N ILE A 6 31.63 10.55 10.01
CA ILE A 6 32.66 9.55 10.28
C ILE A 6 34.01 10.23 10.05
N GLU A 7 34.88 10.15 11.07
CA GLU A 7 36.22 10.70 11.01
C GLU A 7 37.23 9.59 11.23
N LEU A 8 38.11 9.41 10.25
CA LEU A 8 39.27 8.55 10.40
C LEU A 8 40.46 9.40 10.82
N SER A 9 41.02 9.11 11.98
CA SER A 9 42.26 9.73 12.44
C SER A 9 43.43 8.76 12.36
N LYS A 10 44.62 9.30 12.08
CA LYS A 10 45.89 8.59 12.26
C LYS A 10 46.80 9.52 13.05
N ASN A 11 47.34 9.02 14.16
CA ASN A 11 48.19 9.79 15.07
C ASN A 11 47.55 11.11 15.56
N GLY A 12 46.23 11.11 15.81
CA GLY A 12 45.51 12.29 16.31
C GLY A 12 45.18 13.35 15.25
N THR A 13 45.59 13.15 14.00
CA THR A 13 45.18 14.02 12.87
C THR A 13 44.04 13.35 12.09
N TYR A 14 42.95 14.08 11.86
CA TYR A 14 41.84 13.62 11.03
C TYR A 14 42.25 13.64 9.56
N ILE A 15 42.22 12.47 8.91
CA ILE A 15 42.67 12.29 7.52
C ILE A 15 41.49 12.27 6.56
N ASN A 16 40.40 11.62 6.95
CA ASN A 16 39.21 11.48 6.13
C ASN A 16 37.98 11.84 6.93
N LYS A 17 37.13 12.68 6.35
CA LYS A 17 35.85 13.08 6.92
C LYS A 17 34.73 12.74 5.92
N TYR A 18 33.81 11.90 6.36
CA TYR A 18 32.57 11.60 5.64
C TYR A 18 31.43 12.32 6.33
N GLU A 19 30.57 12.96 5.56
CA GLU A 19 29.33 13.57 6.06
C GLU A 19 28.15 12.75 5.55
N LEU A 20 27.24 12.38 6.44
CA LEU A 20 26.07 11.56 6.15
C LEU A 20 24.83 12.39 6.39
N SER A 21 23.93 12.38 5.41
CA SER A 21 22.62 13.00 5.49
C SER A 21 21.55 11.95 5.41
N TYR A 22 20.47 12.15 6.16
CA TYR A 22 19.31 11.27 6.20
C TYR A 22 18.07 12.08 5.84
N LYS A 23 17.11 11.42 5.21
CA LYS A 23 15.87 12.09 4.82
C LYS A 23 15.07 12.46 6.07
N ALA A 24 14.83 13.76 6.24
CA ALA A 24 14.04 14.27 7.34
C ALA A 24 12.56 13.90 7.18
N VAL A 25 11.82 13.90 8.29
CA VAL A 25 10.36 14.01 8.24
C VAL A 25 10.03 15.37 7.64
N ASP A 26 9.30 15.40 6.53
CA ASP A 26 8.79 16.66 5.99
C ASP A 26 7.83 17.25 7.03
N GLY A 27 8.21 18.37 7.65
CA GLY A 27 7.46 19.03 8.71
C GLY A 27 6.22 19.78 8.19
N SER A 28 5.98 19.74 6.88
CA SER A 28 4.84 20.40 6.27
C SER A 28 3.61 19.47 6.24
N SER A 29 2.67 19.80 7.14
CA SER A 29 1.26 19.35 7.24
C SER A 29 0.91 18.20 8.20
N MET A 30 -0.08 18.52 9.04
CA MET A 30 -0.65 17.81 10.19
C MET A 30 -1.40 16.51 9.82
N TYR A 31 -0.89 15.68 8.91
CA TYR A 31 -1.52 14.41 8.57
C TYR A 31 -1.11 13.31 9.57
N GLY A 32 -2.06 12.47 9.97
CA GLY A 32 -1.82 11.37 10.87
C GLY A 32 -0.80 10.40 10.28
N PHE A 33 0.39 10.30 10.89
CA PHE A 33 1.30 9.21 10.55
C PHE A 33 0.66 7.91 11.01
N LYS A 34 0.46 6.97 10.08
CA LYS A 34 0.05 5.61 10.39
C LYS A 34 1.16 4.67 9.96
N LYS A 35 1.45 3.63 10.75
CA LYS A 35 2.32 2.55 10.27
C LYS A 35 1.54 1.69 9.29
N ASP A 36 2.17 1.35 8.18
CA ASP A 36 1.64 0.33 7.28
C ASP A 36 1.76 -1.07 7.89
N ASN A 37 1.25 -2.06 7.17
CA ASN A 37 1.29 -3.46 7.57
C ASN A 37 2.72 -4.00 7.77
N TRP A 38 3.74 -3.31 7.28
CA TRP A 38 5.15 -3.67 7.38
C TRP A 38 5.89 -2.86 8.45
N GLY A 39 5.18 -2.02 9.20
CA GLY A 39 5.73 -1.18 10.26
C GLY A 39 6.39 0.11 9.76
N TYR A 40 6.33 0.41 8.46
CA TYR A 40 6.88 1.63 7.88
C TYR A 40 5.90 2.79 8.02
N LEU A 41 6.41 4.00 8.20
CA LEU A 41 5.57 5.18 8.27
C LEU A 41 4.90 5.43 6.92
N GLY A 42 3.58 5.46 6.90
CA GLY A 42 2.76 5.91 5.80
C GLY A 42 2.06 7.23 6.14
N ILE A 43 1.59 7.91 5.11
CA ILE A 43 0.66 9.03 5.26
C ILE A 43 -0.75 8.42 5.28
N SER A 44 -1.57 8.76 6.28
CA SER A 44 -2.99 8.38 6.31
C SER A 44 -3.70 9.03 5.13
N ASP A 45 -3.82 8.32 4.02
CA ASP A 45 -4.58 8.78 2.85
C ASP A 45 -6.06 8.40 3.03
N ASP A 46 -6.69 8.97 4.08
CA ASP A 46 -8.11 8.76 4.37
C ASP A 46 -8.99 9.34 3.24
N GLY A 47 -8.46 10.27 2.43
CA GLY A 47 -9.18 10.88 1.30
C GLY A 47 -9.34 9.99 0.06
N ASP A 48 -8.53 8.94 -0.07
CA ASP A 48 -8.54 8.03 -1.22
C ASP A 48 -9.05 6.64 -0.88
N CYS A 49 -9.76 6.43 0.25
CA CYS A 49 -10.38 5.14 0.58
C CYS A 49 -9.40 3.99 0.79
N GLY A 50 -8.14 4.30 1.12
CA GLY A 50 -7.07 3.31 1.08
C GLY A 50 -6.80 2.74 -0.32
N TYR A 51 -7.29 3.38 -1.39
CA TYR A 51 -7.14 2.92 -2.77
C TYR A 51 -5.69 3.01 -3.26
N LYS A 52 -4.94 4.01 -2.82
CA LYS A 52 -3.54 4.13 -3.24
C LYS A 52 -2.55 3.50 -2.27
N HIS A 53 -2.80 3.44 -0.96
CA HIS A 53 -1.68 3.31 -0.01
C HIS A 53 -1.96 2.55 1.30
N ALA A 54 -3.07 1.83 1.46
CA ALA A 54 -3.31 1.13 2.75
C ALA A 54 -2.39 -0.07 2.97
N GLU A 55 -1.97 -0.76 1.90
CA GLU A 55 -1.22 -2.03 1.98
C GLU A 55 0.20 -1.94 1.38
N SER A 56 0.53 -0.83 0.72
CA SER A 56 1.79 -0.60 0.05
C SER A 56 2.60 0.47 0.76
N VAL A 57 3.87 0.17 1.09
CA VAL A 57 4.88 1.18 1.39
C VAL A 57 4.83 2.20 0.25
N ASN A 58 4.53 3.47 0.50
CA ASN A 58 4.59 4.50 -0.53
C ASN A 58 6.01 5.11 -0.52
N PRO A 59 6.79 5.02 -1.61
CA PRO A 59 8.15 5.54 -1.60
C PRO A 59 8.21 7.07 -1.63
N PHE A 60 7.11 7.71 -2.03
CA PHE A 60 6.91 9.16 -1.94
C PHE A 60 6.44 9.61 -0.55
N SER A 61 6.33 8.69 0.41
CA SER A 61 5.86 8.96 1.77
C SER A 61 6.97 8.93 2.83
N ALA A 62 6.56 9.11 4.09
CA ALA A 62 7.36 9.00 5.30
C ALA A 62 8.10 7.65 5.47
N ALA A 63 7.86 6.64 4.62
CA ALA A 63 8.55 5.36 4.70
C ALA A 63 10.07 5.48 4.50
N THR A 64 10.51 6.56 3.85
CA THR A 64 11.93 6.89 3.63
C THR A 64 12.49 7.82 4.70
N THR A 65 11.71 8.22 5.70
CA THR A 65 12.20 8.95 6.87
C THR A 65 13.35 8.19 7.52
N ASP A 66 14.40 8.91 7.90
CA ASP A 66 15.63 8.39 8.49
C ASP A 66 16.43 7.43 7.57
N ALA A 67 16.03 7.24 6.32
CA ALA A 67 16.86 6.56 5.32
C ALA A 67 18.03 7.45 4.90
N LEU A 68 19.18 6.84 4.60
CA LEU A 68 20.40 7.56 4.18
C LEU A 68 20.17 8.28 2.85
N LEU A 69 20.07 9.60 2.87
CA LEU A 69 19.87 10.42 1.67
C LEU A 69 21.16 10.58 0.86
N GLY A 70 22.29 10.74 1.56
CA GLY A 70 23.55 11.00 0.88
C GLY A 70 24.79 10.85 1.75
N ILE A 71 25.92 10.61 1.08
CA ILE A 71 27.26 10.60 1.64
C ILE A 71 28.10 11.62 0.89
N LYS A 72 28.74 12.53 1.61
CA LYS A 72 29.81 13.37 1.07
C LYS A 72 31.15 12.74 1.42
N TYR A 73 31.98 12.56 0.40
CA TYR A 73 33.28 11.92 0.52
C TYR A 73 34.37 12.95 0.89
N PRO A 74 35.47 12.49 1.52
CA PRO A 74 36.62 13.35 1.83
C PRO A 74 37.22 14.06 0.60
N THR A 75 37.07 13.46 -0.58
CA THR A 75 37.57 13.98 -1.86
C THR A 75 36.72 15.12 -2.43
N GLY A 76 35.60 15.48 -1.81
CA GLY A 76 34.69 16.55 -2.24
C GLY A 76 33.48 16.08 -3.06
N GLY A 77 33.55 14.88 -3.64
CA GLY A 77 32.42 14.27 -4.33
C GLY A 77 31.33 13.76 -3.38
N ALA A 78 30.20 13.34 -3.93
CA ALA A 78 29.06 12.83 -3.18
C ALA A 78 28.38 11.64 -3.86
N ALA A 79 27.70 10.81 -3.06
CA ALA A 79 26.74 9.82 -3.53
C ALA A 79 25.39 10.10 -2.87
N LEU A 80 24.33 10.12 -3.68
CA LEU A 80 22.96 10.34 -3.25
C LEU A 80 22.12 9.10 -3.56
N PHE A 81 21.26 8.71 -2.63
CA PHE A 81 20.49 7.48 -2.69
C PHE A 81 19.01 7.81 -2.83
N ASN A 82 18.42 7.35 -3.94
CA ASN A 82 16.98 7.39 -4.14
C ASN A 82 16.40 6.02 -3.80
N PHE A 83 15.38 6.01 -2.95
CA PHE A 83 14.70 4.79 -2.53
C PHE A 83 13.34 4.66 -3.21
N GLU A 84 12.93 3.42 -3.43
CA GLU A 84 11.58 3.07 -3.81
C GLU A 84 11.06 1.93 -2.93
N SER A 85 9.78 1.58 -3.10
CA SER A 85 9.19 0.49 -2.34
C SER A 85 9.62 -0.86 -2.88
N ASN A 86 9.78 -1.80 -1.97
CA ASN A 86 9.95 -3.19 -2.33
C ASN A 86 8.71 -3.72 -3.05
N THR A 87 8.95 -4.62 -4.01
CA THR A 87 7.91 -5.32 -4.75
C THR A 87 8.22 -6.81 -4.77
N TYR A 88 7.20 -7.65 -4.65
CA TYR A 88 7.37 -9.11 -4.64
C TYR A 88 6.29 -9.78 -5.49
N ALA A 89 6.63 -10.92 -6.07
CA ALA A 89 5.71 -11.78 -6.83
C ALA A 89 5.65 -13.21 -6.27
N TYR A 90 6.37 -13.46 -5.17
CA TYR A 90 6.53 -14.77 -4.57
C TYR A 90 6.46 -14.70 -3.04
N ILE A 91 6.02 -15.79 -2.43
CA ILE A 91 6.13 -16.05 -1.00
C ILE A 91 6.89 -17.37 -0.85
N GLY A 92 8.11 -17.31 -0.33
CA GLY A 92 9.05 -18.43 -0.44
C GLY A 92 9.24 -18.83 -1.90
N SER A 93 8.94 -20.08 -2.22
CA SER A 93 8.98 -20.63 -3.58
C SER A 93 7.66 -20.49 -4.35
N ASP A 94 6.58 -20.06 -3.70
CA ASP A 94 5.25 -20.05 -4.29
C ASP A 94 4.99 -18.74 -5.04
N GLU A 95 4.53 -18.84 -6.29
CA GLU A 95 4.17 -17.68 -7.10
C GLU A 95 2.78 -17.14 -6.71
N ILE A 96 2.68 -15.82 -6.62
CA ILE A 96 1.42 -15.12 -6.40
C ILE A 96 0.68 -15.05 -7.74
N THR A 97 -0.59 -15.43 -7.75
CA THR A 97 -1.43 -15.40 -8.96
C THR A 97 -2.45 -14.26 -8.97
N ASP A 98 -2.76 -13.68 -7.82
CA ASP A 98 -3.68 -12.55 -7.69
C ASP A 98 -2.91 -11.26 -7.37
N PHE A 99 -2.90 -10.33 -8.33
CA PHE A 99 -2.29 -9.02 -8.22
C PHE A 99 -3.33 -7.89 -8.17
N SER A 100 -4.57 -8.20 -7.79
CA SER A 100 -5.67 -7.24 -7.73
C SER A 100 -5.49 -6.14 -6.67
N ALA A 101 -4.64 -6.39 -5.67
CA ALA A 101 -4.22 -5.43 -4.64
C ALA A 101 -3.15 -4.43 -5.11
N ASN A 102 -2.52 -4.65 -6.27
CA ASN A 102 -1.58 -3.68 -6.83
C ASN A 102 -2.35 -2.47 -7.40
N TYR A 103 -2.19 -1.30 -6.78
CA TYR A 103 -2.89 -0.07 -7.22
C TYR A 103 -2.51 0.35 -8.64
N GLU A 104 -1.32 -0.01 -9.15
CA GLU A 104 -0.91 0.27 -10.54
C GLU A 104 -1.67 -0.57 -11.55
N ASN A 105 -2.31 -1.66 -11.10
CA ASN A 105 -3.20 -2.46 -11.93
C ASN A 105 -4.57 -1.82 -12.14
N LEU A 106 -4.85 -0.68 -11.53
CA LEU A 106 -6.16 -0.05 -11.59
C LEU A 106 -6.07 1.38 -12.13
N LEU A 107 -6.51 1.56 -13.37
CA LEU A 107 -6.41 2.81 -14.11
C LEU A 107 -7.72 3.60 -14.00
N LYS A 108 -7.66 4.79 -13.40
CA LYS A 108 -8.78 5.74 -13.40
C LYS A 108 -9.03 6.19 -14.83
N PHE A 109 -10.25 6.02 -15.32
CA PHE A 109 -10.61 6.40 -16.70
C PHE A 109 -11.78 7.38 -16.77
N ARG A 110 -12.54 7.55 -15.68
CA ARG A 110 -13.67 8.47 -15.63
C ARG A 110 -13.89 8.98 -14.22
N HIS A 111 -14.36 10.22 -14.13
CA HIS A 111 -14.87 10.85 -12.93
C HIS A 111 -16.26 11.40 -13.23
N LEU A 112 -17.21 11.22 -12.32
CA LEU A 112 -18.54 11.83 -12.38
C LEU A 112 -18.84 12.47 -11.03
N SER A 113 -19.65 13.53 -11.05
CA SER A 113 -20.19 14.14 -9.84
C SER A 113 -21.66 14.45 -10.06
N TYR A 114 -22.47 14.18 -9.05
CA TYR A 114 -23.91 14.46 -9.06
C TYR A 114 -24.29 15.18 -7.78
N ASP A 115 -25.06 16.25 -7.93
CA ASP A 115 -25.62 17.01 -6.80
C ASP A 115 -27.15 16.90 -6.84
N PHE A 116 -27.74 16.71 -5.66
CA PHE A 116 -29.18 16.59 -5.44
C PHE A 116 -29.63 17.73 -4.54
N THR A 117 -30.42 18.65 -5.10
CA THR A 117 -31.06 19.75 -4.36
C THR A 117 -32.42 19.35 -3.77
N SER A 118 -32.93 18.17 -4.15
CA SER A 118 -34.22 17.62 -3.71
C SER A 118 -34.22 16.09 -3.88
N ASN A 119 -35.31 15.43 -3.47
CA ASN A 119 -35.49 13.99 -3.70
C ASN A 119 -35.43 13.70 -5.21
N GLY A 120 -34.58 12.75 -5.58
CA GLY A 120 -34.30 12.51 -6.99
C GLY A 120 -33.45 11.27 -7.20
N SER A 121 -33.28 10.91 -8.47
CA SER A 121 -32.44 9.80 -8.86
C SER A 121 -31.78 10.05 -10.19
N VAL A 122 -30.59 9.48 -10.38
CA VAL A 122 -29.84 9.54 -11.64
C VAL A 122 -29.36 8.15 -12.02
N PHE A 123 -29.52 7.78 -13.28
CA PHE A 123 -28.91 6.57 -13.81
C PHE A 123 -27.46 6.83 -14.16
N LEU A 124 -26.59 5.91 -13.76
CA LEU A 124 -25.22 5.88 -14.24
C LEU A 124 -25.18 5.41 -15.69
N HIS A 125 -24.15 5.85 -16.40
CA HIS A 125 -23.86 5.32 -17.73
C HIS A 125 -23.65 3.79 -17.65
N PRO A 126 -24.18 3.00 -18.58
CA PRO A 126 -23.93 1.57 -18.62
C PRO A 126 -22.44 1.26 -18.64
N VAL A 127 -22.02 0.25 -17.87
CA VAL A 127 -20.67 -0.29 -17.92
C VAL A 127 -20.62 -1.42 -18.93
N THR A 128 -19.59 -1.45 -19.77
CA THR A 128 -19.42 -2.45 -20.84
C THR A 128 -18.51 -3.61 -20.44
N ALA A 129 -17.86 -3.50 -19.30
CA ALA A 129 -17.01 -4.50 -18.68
C ALA A 129 -17.05 -4.32 -17.16
N GLU A 130 -16.56 -5.31 -16.43
CA GLU A 130 -16.40 -5.21 -14.99
C GLU A 130 -15.58 -3.96 -14.63
N THR A 131 -16.15 -3.09 -13.82
CA THR A 131 -15.61 -1.75 -13.53
C THR A 131 -15.62 -1.54 -12.03
N LYS A 132 -14.46 -1.26 -11.43
CA LYS A 132 -14.40 -0.85 -10.02
C LYS A 132 -14.79 0.62 -9.93
N ALA A 133 -15.69 0.95 -9.01
CA ALA A 133 -16.15 2.31 -8.76
C ALA A 133 -15.98 2.69 -7.28
N ILE A 134 -15.51 3.90 -7.04
CA ILE A 134 -15.36 4.47 -5.69
C ILE A 134 -16.30 5.65 -5.57
N PHE A 135 -17.27 5.53 -4.67
CA PHE A 135 -18.28 6.54 -4.38
C PHE A 135 -17.86 7.33 -3.14
N ARG A 136 -17.84 8.66 -3.25
CA ARG A 136 -17.57 9.61 -2.16
C ARG A 136 -18.84 10.44 -1.94
N PRO A 137 -19.78 9.96 -1.10
CA PRO A 137 -21.00 10.70 -0.79
C PRO A 137 -20.71 11.87 0.16
N SER A 138 -21.44 12.97 0.04
CA SER A 138 -21.33 14.10 0.98
C SER A 138 -22.17 13.90 2.25
N ILE A 139 -23.03 12.87 2.29
CA ILE A 139 -23.95 12.63 3.41
C ILE A 139 -23.19 11.95 4.55
N VAL A 140 -23.18 12.62 5.69
CA VAL A 140 -22.62 12.12 6.95
C VAL A 140 -23.76 11.92 7.96
N VAL A 141 -23.94 10.67 8.39
CA VAL A 141 -24.99 10.27 9.33
C VAL A 141 -24.48 10.39 10.77
N PRO A 142 -25.27 10.95 11.71
CA PRO A 142 -24.94 10.97 13.13
C PRO A 142 -24.73 9.57 13.72
N ALA A 143 -23.97 9.48 14.81
CA ALA A 143 -23.59 8.20 15.42
C ALA A 143 -24.76 7.36 15.95
N ASP A 144 -25.95 7.96 16.13
CA ASP A 144 -27.14 7.29 16.66
C ASP A 144 -28.00 6.58 15.59
N GLN A 145 -27.63 6.68 14.30
CA GLN A 145 -28.18 6.03 13.08
C GLN A 145 -29.70 6.09 12.86
N THR A 146 -30.48 6.50 13.84
CA THR A 146 -31.94 6.37 13.89
C THR A 146 -32.66 7.63 13.40
N THR A 147 -31.91 8.69 13.09
CA THR A 147 -32.46 10.03 12.79
C THR A 147 -31.92 10.65 11.50
N ALA A 148 -31.27 9.88 10.61
CA ALA A 148 -30.70 10.41 9.37
C ALA A 148 -31.80 11.10 8.54
N PRO A 149 -31.76 12.44 8.35
CA PRO A 149 -32.82 13.14 7.64
C PRO A 149 -32.80 12.85 6.14
N VAL A 150 -31.69 12.28 5.64
CA VAL A 150 -31.47 11.96 4.22
C VAL A 150 -30.69 10.66 4.05
N HIS A 151 -31.08 9.88 3.05
CA HIS A 151 -30.41 8.68 2.58
C HIS A 151 -29.96 8.84 1.12
N MET A 152 -28.84 8.19 0.78
CA MET A 152 -28.42 7.98 -0.59
C MET A 152 -28.07 6.50 -0.79
N MET A 153 -28.56 5.93 -1.89
CA MET A 153 -28.37 4.52 -2.21
C MET A 153 -27.94 4.35 -3.67
N LEU A 154 -27.08 3.38 -3.91
CA LEU A 154 -26.86 2.81 -5.23
C LEU A 154 -27.77 1.60 -5.40
N GLN A 155 -28.63 1.64 -6.41
CA GLN A 155 -29.53 0.55 -6.76
C GLN A 155 -29.05 -0.10 -8.05
N ALA A 156 -28.86 -1.42 -8.06
CA ALA A 156 -28.52 -2.18 -9.25
C ALA A 156 -29.75 -2.91 -9.78
N TYR A 157 -29.95 -2.84 -11.10
CA TYR A 157 -31.07 -3.44 -11.79
C TYR A 157 -30.58 -4.42 -12.85
N GLU A 158 -31.24 -5.57 -12.95
CA GLU A 158 -31.03 -6.58 -13.97
C GLU A 158 -32.36 -6.85 -14.66
N ASN A 159 -32.42 -6.69 -15.99
CA ASN A 159 -33.67 -6.77 -16.76
C ASN A 159 -34.80 -5.86 -16.22
N GLY A 160 -34.43 -4.70 -15.65
CA GLY A 160 -35.38 -3.72 -15.09
C GLY A 160 -35.87 -4.03 -13.67
N GLN A 161 -35.48 -5.17 -13.08
CA GLN A 161 -35.78 -5.52 -11.69
C GLN A 161 -34.63 -5.14 -10.76
N LEU A 162 -34.95 -4.58 -9.59
CA LEU A 162 -33.97 -4.27 -8.56
C LEU A 162 -33.39 -5.57 -8.00
N VAL A 163 -32.07 -5.75 -8.11
CA VAL A 163 -31.37 -6.95 -7.64
C VAL A 163 -30.48 -6.68 -6.42
N GLU A 164 -30.02 -5.44 -6.25
CA GLU A 164 -29.10 -5.07 -5.18
C GLU A 164 -29.29 -3.60 -4.81
N SER A 165 -29.09 -3.28 -3.52
CA SER A 165 -29.12 -1.90 -3.04
C SER A 165 -28.04 -1.70 -1.99
N THR A 166 -27.17 -0.73 -2.21
CA THR A 166 -26.02 -0.42 -1.36
C THR A 166 -26.17 0.99 -0.81
N ASN A 167 -26.03 1.15 0.51
CA ASN A 167 -26.05 2.47 1.14
C ASN A 167 -24.77 3.25 0.78
N LEU A 168 -24.94 4.51 0.37
CA LEU A 168 -23.87 5.47 0.10
C LEU A 168 -23.87 6.54 1.19
N LEU A 169 -23.47 6.16 2.40
CA LEU A 169 -23.52 7.01 3.59
C LEU A 169 -22.19 6.94 4.34
N CYS A 170 -21.75 8.09 4.84
CA CYS A 170 -20.61 8.17 5.74
C CYS A 170 -21.05 8.28 7.19
N HIS A 171 -20.23 7.75 8.10
CA HIS A 171 -20.48 7.86 9.53
C HIS A 171 -19.86 9.15 10.05
N TYR A 172 -20.44 9.80 11.06
CA TYR A 172 -19.88 11.04 11.63
C TYR A 172 -18.42 10.91 12.08
N ASN A 173 -18.05 9.73 12.59
CA ASN A 173 -16.67 9.42 13.00
C ASN A 173 -15.70 9.24 11.82
N ASN A 174 -16.22 9.14 10.59
CA ASN A 174 -15.45 9.09 9.35
C ASN A 174 -16.20 9.88 8.25
N PRO A 175 -16.17 11.22 8.31
CA PRO A 175 -16.95 12.06 7.41
C PRO A 175 -16.42 12.10 5.97
N VAL A 176 -15.20 11.60 5.74
CA VAL A 176 -14.55 11.50 4.42
C VAL A 176 -14.56 10.04 3.94
N CYS A 177 -15.56 9.27 4.35
CA CYS A 177 -15.68 7.88 3.94
C CYS A 177 -15.93 7.76 2.43
N CYS A 178 -15.91 6.51 1.99
CA CYS A 178 -16.27 6.16 0.64
C CYS A 178 -16.64 4.69 0.55
N VAL A 179 -17.35 4.36 -0.51
CA VAL A 179 -17.91 3.03 -0.75
C VAL A 179 -17.31 2.48 -2.04
N LYS A 180 -16.63 1.33 -1.94
CA LYS A 180 -16.04 0.62 -3.09
C LYS A 180 -17.05 -0.41 -3.60
N ILE A 181 -17.34 -0.38 -4.89
CA ILE A 181 -18.33 -1.27 -5.52
C ILE A 181 -17.79 -1.75 -6.87
N THR A 182 -17.96 -3.03 -7.18
CA THR A 182 -17.72 -3.58 -8.51
C THR A 182 -19.01 -3.51 -9.33
N LEU A 183 -18.95 -2.81 -10.46
CA LEU A 183 -20.06 -2.67 -11.41
C LEU A 183 -19.90 -3.71 -12.54
N TYR A 184 -20.95 -4.46 -12.83
CA TYR A 184 -20.93 -5.55 -13.82
C TYR A 184 -21.61 -5.14 -15.13
N PRO A 185 -21.08 -5.58 -16.29
CA PRO A 185 -21.80 -5.46 -17.56
C PRO A 185 -23.06 -6.32 -17.46
N ASN A 186 -24.20 -5.84 -17.99
CA ASN A 186 -25.56 -6.40 -17.84
C ASN A 186 -26.38 -5.89 -16.65
N ARG A 187 -25.83 -5.00 -15.82
CA ARG A 187 -26.61 -4.28 -14.81
C ARG A 187 -26.70 -2.80 -15.15
N SER A 188 -27.85 -2.20 -14.87
CA SER A 188 -27.99 -0.75 -14.83
C SER A 188 -27.98 -0.26 -13.39
N TYR A 189 -27.35 0.89 -13.16
CA TYR A 189 -27.13 1.42 -11.82
C TYR A 189 -27.81 2.76 -11.69
N LYS A 190 -28.54 2.97 -10.59
CA LYS A 190 -29.25 4.21 -10.29
C LYS A 190 -28.89 4.68 -8.89
N ILE A 191 -28.43 5.92 -8.80
CA ILE A 191 -28.26 6.58 -7.51
C ILE A 191 -29.58 7.24 -7.15
N THR A 192 -30.06 7.00 -5.94
CA THR A 192 -31.30 7.60 -5.42
C THR A 192 -30.98 8.34 -4.13
N ARG A 193 -31.42 9.59 -4.06
CA ARG A 193 -31.36 10.43 -2.87
C ARG A 193 -32.78 10.62 -2.33
N THR A 194 -32.97 10.38 -1.04
CA THR A 194 -34.26 10.50 -0.36
C THR A 194 -34.11 11.17 1.00
N ALA A 195 -34.63 12.38 1.15
CA ALA A 195 -34.86 13.03 2.42
C ALA A 195 -36.21 12.60 3.00
N PHE A 196 -36.18 12.22 4.26
CA PHE A 196 -37.34 11.83 5.06
C PHE A 196 -37.89 12.99 5.89
N ASP A 197 -37.06 14.00 6.16
CA ASP A 197 -37.50 15.27 6.76
C ASP A 197 -37.89 16.26 5.65
N LEU A 198 -39.15 16.69 5.66
CA LEU A 198 -39.70 17.67 4.72
C LEU A 198 -39.06 19.05 4.85
N ASN A 199 -38.37 19.34 5.96
CA ASN A 199 -37.67 20.59 6.19
C ASN A 199 -36.19 20.54 5.77
N TYR A 200 -35.70 19.37 5.36
CA TYR A 200 -34.32 19.22 4.90
C TYR A 200 -34.14 19.86 3.52
N ASN A 201 -33.37 20.94 3.46
CA ASN A 201 -33.07 21.71 2.24
C ASN A 201 -31.57 21.67 1.87
N GLY A 202 -30.82 20.73 2.44
CA GLY A 202 -29.39 20.56 2.12
C GLY A 202 -29.18 20.07 0.69
N ILE A 203 -28.03 20.42 0.12
CA ILE A 203 -27.56 19.89 -1.16
C ILE A 203 -26.66 18.70 -0.86
N ASP A 204 -27.03 17.53 -1.36
CA ASP A 204 -26.29 16.30 -1.18
C ASP A 204 -25.63 15.88 -2.48
N GLY A 205 -24.34 15.57 -2.44
CA GLY A 205 -23.56 15.19 -3.60
C GLY A 205 -22.99 13.78 -3.50
N VAL A 206 -22.62 13.23 -4.64
CA VAL A 206 -21.75 12.06 -4.73
C VAL A 206 -20.78 12.19 -5.88
N SER A 207 -19.51 12.04 -5.53
CA SER A 207 -18.42 11.96 -6.50
C SER A 207 -18.06 10.51 -6.75
N ILE A 208 -17.82 10.13 -8.00
CA ILE A 208 -17.59 8.76 -8.42
C ILE A 208 -16.35 8.69 -9.30
N ASP A 209 -15.38 7.88 -8.88
CA ASP A 209 -14.24 7.52 -9.71
C ASP A 209 -14.39 6.10 -10.26
N PHE A 210 -14.18 5.95 -11.56
CA PHE A 210 -14.27 4.66 -12.25
C PHE A 210 -12.89 4.18 -12.69
N TYR A 211 -12.65 2.90 -12.47
CA TYR A 211 -11.39 2.24 -12.67
C TYR A 211 -11.55 0.96 -13.48
N LYS A 212 -10.56 0.69 -14.33
CA LYS A 212 -10.44 -0.56 -15.09
C LYS A 212 -9.08 -1.18 -14.81
N ASN A 213 -8.99 -2.50 -14.99
CA ASN A 213 -7.72 -3.19 -14.89
C ASN A 213 -6.77 -2.73 -16.01
N SER A 214 -5.48 -2.55 -15.68
CA SER A 214 -4.42 -2.33 -16.66
C SER A 214 -4.20 -3.60 -17.49
N VAL A 215 -3.76 -3.42 -18.74
CA VAL A 215 -3.41 -4.54 -19.63
C VAL A 215 -2.11 -4.14 -20.37
N PRO A 216 -0.99 -4.88 -20.19
CA PRO A 216 -0.83 -6.01 -19.27
C PRO A 216 -0.87 -5.57 -17.79
N GLN A 217 -1.23 -6.49 -16.90
CA GLN A 217 -1.15 -6.26 -15.46
C GLN A 217 0.30 -6.40 -14.96
N LYS A 218 0.67 -5.55 -14.03
CA LYS A 218 1.86 -5.69 -13.19
C LYS A 218 1.71 -6.91 -12.28
N LYS A 219 2.66 -7.82 -12.37
CA LYS A 219 2.74 -9.08 -11.63
C LYS A 219 3.65 -8.90 -10.41
N TYR A 220 3.29 -7.94 -9.57
CA TYR A 220 3.91 -7.75 -8.27
C TYR A 220 2.94 -7.07 -7.31
N LEU A 221 3.17 -7.28 -6.02
CA LEU A 221 2.58 -6.51 -4.94
C LEU A 221 3.65 -5.65 -4.26
N TYR A 222 3.25 -4.57 -3.62
CA TYR A 222 4.14 -3.75 -2.80
C TYR A 222 4.18 -4.26 -1.37
N GLY A 223 5.34 -4.14 -0.72
CA GLY A 223 5.48 -4.48 0.69
C GLY A 223 6.90 -4.84 1.06
N GLY A 224 7.16 -4.99 2.35
CA GLY A 224 8.47 -5.38 2.87
C GLY A 224 9.48 -4.25 2.91
N GLY A 225 9.03 -3.00 2.95
CA GLY A 225 9.87 -1.81 3.13
C GLY A 225 10.33 -1.14 1.83
N ILE A 226 11.50 -0.54 1.90
CA ILE A 226 12.13 0.22 0.82
C ILE A 226 13.42 -0.45 0.31
N ARG A 227 13.78 -0.15 -0.94
CA ARG A 227 15.02 -0.56 -1.61
C ARG A 227 15.63 0.61 -2.37
N VAL A 228 16.90 0.51 -2.73
CA VAL A 228 17.57 1.52 -3.56
C VAL A 228 17.06 1.42 -4.99
N LYS A 229 16.44 2.50 -5.48
CA LYS A 229 16.06 2.66 -6.90
C LYS A 229 17.23 3.11 -7.74
N GLU A 230 17.95 4.10 -7.24
CA GLU A 230 18.98 4.82 -7.97
C GLU A 230 20.04 5.39 -7.04
N ILE A 231 21.29 5.39 -7.50
CA ILE A 231 22.39 6.11 -6.84
C ILE A 231 22.99 7.09 -7.84
N GLN A 232 23.04 8.36 -7.46
CA GLN A 232 23.67 9.42 -8.25
C GLN A 232 25.00 9.82 -7.62
N TYR A 233 26.07 9.80 -8.42
CA TYR A 233 27.41 10.19 -8.01
C TYR A 233 27.74 11.55 -8.60
N TYR A 234 28.38 12.40 -7.80
CA TYR A 234 28.80 13.74 -8.17
C TYR A 234 30.27 13.92 -7.85
N GLU A 235 31.02 14.51 -8.78
CA GLU A 235 32.40 14.95 -8.54
C GLU A 235 32.43 16.35 -7.90
N SER A 236 31.50 17.21 -8.28
CA SER A 236 31.36 18.56 -7.71
C SER A 236 30.63 18.51 -6.36
N PRO A 237 30.92 19.43 -5.43
CA PRO A 237 30.21 19.53 -4.17
C PRO A 237 28.70 19.71 -4.39
N VAL A 238 27.90 18.84 -3.77
CA VAL A 238 26.43 18.94 -3.73
C VAL A 238 25.99 19.09 -2.28
N ASN A 239 24.94 19.88 -2.06
CA ASN A 239 24.29 19.94 -0.75
C ASN A 239 23.46 18.67 -0.55
N ILE A 240 23.95 17.78 0.32
CA ILE A 240 23.30 16.50 0.63
C ILE A 240 22.21 16.61 1.69
N GLU A 241 22.07 17.73 2.41
CA GLU A 241 21.15 17.87 3.55
C GLU A 241 19.68 18.06 3.12
N TYR A 242 19.46 18.68 1.96
CA TYR A 242 18.13 19.05 1.47
C TYR A 242 17.88 18.55 0.06
N PHE A 243 18.59 17.49 -0.34
CA PHE A 243 18.46 16.98 -1.69
C PHE A 243 17.09 16.33 -1.89
N ASP A 244 16.35 16.83 -2.88
CA ASP A 244 15.09 16.24 -3.31
C ASP A 244 15.20 15.74 -4.75
N PHE A 245 15.06 14.43 -4.93
CA PHE A 245 15.04 13.79 -6.24
C PHE A 245 13.85 14.23 -7.11
N ASN A 246 12.81 14.83 -6.54
CA ASN A 246 11.66 15.35 -7.28
C ASN A 246 11.80 16.82 -7.70
N ASN A 247 12.71 17.57 -7.06
CA ASN A 247 12.93 18.98 -7.31
C ASN A 247 14.40 19.24 -7.66
N VAL A 248 14.83 18.61 -8.75
CA VAL A 248 16.21 18.67 -9.23
C VAL A 248 16.45 20.00 -9.95
N ASN A 249 16.60 21.08 -9.18
CA ASN A 249 17.09 22.35 -9.70
C ASN A 249 18.57 22.51 -9.29
N LEU A 250 19.44 21.69 -9.90
CA LEU A 250 20.86 21.65 -9.60
C LEU A 250 21.66 22.33 -10.70
N ASN A 251 22.57 23.22 -10.30
CA ASN A 251 23.65 23.73 -11.15
C ASN A 251 24.73 22.66 -11.44
N SER A 252 24.53 21.41 -11.01
CA SER A 252 25.47 20.31 -11.15
C SER A 252 24.75 19.05 -11.64
N SER A 253 25.22 18.47 -12.74
CA SER A 253 24.76 17.16 -13.23
C SER A 253 25.57 16.03 -12.60
N PRO A 254 24.95 14.86 -12.32
CA PRO A 254 25.68 13.70 -11.80
C PRO A 254 26.70 13.20 -12.83
N SER A 255 27.89 12.83 -12.36
CA SER A 255 28.95 12.24 -13.19
C SER A 255 28.66 10.79 -13.56
N LYS A 256 27.88 10.10 -12.72
CA LYS A 256 27.49 8.70 -12.93
C LYS A 256 26.17 8.43 -12.22
N ILE A 257 25.29 7.71 -12.89
CA ILE A 257 24.03 7.24 -12.33
C ILE A 257 24.02 5.72 -12.39
N LYS A 258 23.65 5.08 -11.27
CA LYS A 258 23.35 3.64 -11.21
C LYS A 258 21.88 3.44 -10.94
N LYS A 259 21.15 2.81 -11.86
CA LYS A 259 19.72 2.47 -11.69
C LYS A 259 19.55 0.97 -11.55
N TYR A 260 18.65 0.57 -10.66
CA TYR A 260 18.40 -0.83 -10.34
C TYR A 260 17.00 -1.23 -10.82
N ASP A 261 16.91 -2.33 -11.54
CA ASP A 261 15.67 -2.99 -11.93
C ASP A 261 15.64 -4.39 -11.31
N TYR A 262 14.58 -4.65 -10.56
CA TYR A 262 14.41 -5.84 -9.73
C TYR A 262 13.42 -6.85 -10.32
N ASN A 263 12.98 -6.64 -11.56
CA ASN A 263 12.08 -7.53 -12.26
C ASN A 263 12.80 -8.80 -12.75
N GLU A 264 12.01 -9.81 -13.09
CA GLU A 264 12.52 -10.99 -13.76
C GLU A 264 13.16 -10.63 -15.10
N PHE A 265 14.19 -11.39 -15.49
CA PHE A 265 14.84 -11.14 -16.78
C PHE A 265 13.94 -11.49 -17.96
N SER A 266 13.01 -12.43 -17.77
CA SER A 266 12.03 -12.91 -18.75
C SER A 266 10.75 -12.09 -18.81
N ASP A 267 10.41 -11.35 -17.77
CA ASP A 267 9.15 -10.61 -17.67
C ASP A 267 9.37 -9.29 -16.91
N SER A 268 9.32 -8.17 -17.64
CA SER A 268 9.51 -6.82 -17.08
C SER A 268 8.33 -6.34 -16.23
N ASP A 269 7.18 -7.02 -16.30
CA ASP A 269 6.03 -6.69 -15.47
C ASP A 269 5.99 -7.52 -14.18
N LYS A 270 6.90 -8.48 -14.00
CA LYS A 270 6.96 -9.36 -12.83
C LYS A 270 8.17 -9.09 -11.95
N SER A 271 7.95 -8.87 -10.65
CA SER A 271 9.05 -8.73 -9.69
C SER A 271 9.79 -10.07 -9.52
N SER A 272 11.11 -10.03 -9.39
CA SER A 272 11.90 -11.19 -8.95
C SER A 272 12.03 -11.31 -7.42
N GLY A 273 11.36 -10.40 -6.70
CA GLY A 273 11.34 -10.35 -5.25
C GLY A 273 10.44 -11.42 -4.66
N ALA A 274 10.92 -12.04 -3.58
CA ALA A 274 10.18 -13.01 -2.80
C ALA A 274 10.19 -12.62 -1.33
N LEU A 275 9.05 -12.80 -0.67
CA LEU A 275 8.98 -12.73 0.78
C LEU A 275 9.52 -14.02 1.40
N VAL A 276 10.20 -13.90 2.53
CA VAL A 276 10.63 -15.07 3.32
C VAL A 276 9.43 -15.78 3.96
N HIS A 277 8.45 -15.00 4.41
CA HIS A 277 7.23 -15.45 5.08
C HIS A 277 6.01 -14.73 4.49
N GLN A 278 4.79 -15.17 4.83
CA GLN A 278 3.58 -14.49 4.36
C GLN A 278 3.54 -13.02 4.80
N ALA A 279 2.82 -12.19 4.04
CA ALA A 279 2.59 -10.81 4.42
C ALA A 279 1.98 -10.72 5.84
N PRO A 280 2.35 -9.72 6.64
CA PRO A 280 1.82 -9.50 7.98
C PRO A 280 0.28 -9.55 8.05
N ILE A 281 -0.25 -10.27 9.05
CA ILE A 281 -1.69 -10.49 9.25
C ILE A 281 -2.14 -9.67 10.46
N PHE A 282 -3.09 -8.76 10.25
CA PHE A 282 -3.65 -7.89 11.29
C PHE A 282 -5.13 -8.16 11.56
N GLU A 283 -5.81 -8.84 10.64
CA GLU A 283 -7.22 -9.18 10.77
C GLU A 283 -7.36 -10.70 10.90
N THR A 284 -8.07 -11.13 11.93
CA THR A 284 -8.40 -12.54 12.13
C THR A 284 -9.89 -12.68 12.37
N GLN A 285 -10.51 -13.73 11.83
CA GLN A 285 -11.91 -14.02 12.09
C GLN A 285 -12.02 -14.95 13.30
N GLY A 286 -12.93 -14.60 14.20
CA GLY A 286 -13.29 -15.43 15.33
C GLY A 286 -14.79 -15.70 15.36
N THR A 287 -15.18 -16.68 16.17
CA THR A 287 -16.58 -16.95 16.48
C THR A 287 -16.74 -16.82 17.97
N VAL A 288 -17.67 -15.96 18.41
CA VAL A 288 -18.12 -15.93 19.79
C VAL A 288 -19.50 -16.53 19.87
N ASN A 289 -19.68 -17.44 20.82
CA ASN A 289 -20.99 -18.02 21.10
C ASN A 289 -21.77 -17.01 21.93
N LEU A 290 -22.83 -16.44 21.35
CA LEU A 290 -23.75 -15.57 22.07
C LEU A 290 -24.95 -16.40 22.50
N ASP A 291 -25.13 -16.51 23.81
CA ASP A 291 -26.38 -17.03 24.38
C ASP A 291 -27.46 -15.96 24.24
N THR A 292 -28.33 -16.14 23.25
CA THR A 292 -29.54 -15.32 23.13
C THR A 292 -30.67 -16.01 23.85
N ASN A 293 -31.16 -15.37 24.91
CA ASN A 293 -32.32 -15.84 25.65
C ASN A 293 -33.58 -15.17 25.12
N CYS A 294 -34.48 -15.98 24.55
CA CYS A 294 -35.74 -15.53 23.99
C CYS A 294 -36.90 -16.20 24.74
N PHE A 295 -38.01 -15.48 24.93
CA PHE A 295 -39.26 -16.11 25.33
C PHE A 295 -39.96 -16.66 24.09
N ASN A 296 -40.35 -17.93 24.11
CA ASN A 296 -41.24 -18.45 23.10
C ASN A 296 -42.67 -17.93 23.32
N THR A 297 -43.56 -18.14 22.34
CA THR A 297 -44.98 -17.75 22.41
C THR A 297 -45.75 -18.42 23.56
N SER A 298 -45.17 -19.43 24.20
CA SER A 298 -45.72 -20.14 25.36
C SER A 298 -45.14 -19.65 26.70
N GLY A 299 -44.33 -18.58 26.70
CA GLY A 299 -43.71 -18.01 27.91
C GLY A 299 -42.56 -18.83 28.49
N SER A 300 -42.08 -19.85 27.77
CA SER A 300 -40.91 -20.64 28.19
C SER A 300 -39.60 -19.99 27.71
N TYR A 301 -38.56 -20.11 28.52
CA TYR A 301 -37.20 -19.71 28.14
C TYR A 301 -36.64 -20.66 27.08
N VAL A 302 -36.16 -20.09 25.98
CA VAL A 302 -35.36 -20.80 24.98
C VAL A 302 -34.03 -20.08 24.85
N THR A 303 -32.93 -20.80 25.10
CA THR A 303 -31.57 -20.31 24.84
C THR A 303 -31.17 -20.80 23.46
N THR A 304 -30.94 -19.87 22.53
CA THR A 304 -30.31 -20.17 21.24
C THR A 304 -28.84 -19.76 21.31
N ASN A 305 -27.97 -20.72 21.00
CA ASN A 305 -26.54 -20.44 20.88
C ASN A 305 -26.26 -20.17 19.40
N ILE A 306 -26.14 -18.89 19.06
CA ILE A 306 -25.81 -18.47 17.69
C ILE A 306 -24.35 -18.02 17.72
N GLY A 307 -23.51 -18.67 16.90
CA GLY A 307 -22.14 -18.23 16.67
C GLY A 307 -22.16 -16.88 15.95
N ALA A 308 -21.82 -15.81 16.65
CA ALA A 308 -21.59 -14.52 16.03
C ALA A 308 -20.16 -14.48 15.49
N LEU A 309 -20.03 -14.25 14.19
CA LEU A 309 -18.75 -13.97 13.57
C LEU A 309 -18.29 -12.57 13.99
N TYR A 310 -17.04 -12.47 14.42
CA TYR A 310 -16.39 -11.19 14.64
C TYR A 310 -15.06 -11.15 13.91
N THR A 311 -14.64 -9.95 13.52
CA THR A 311 -13.30 -9.69 13.01
C THR A 311 -12.52 -9.02 14.12
N GLU A 312 -11.42 -9.63 14.56
CA GLU A 312 -10.44 -9.00 15.43
C GLU A 312 -9.43 -8.26 14.55
N ILE A 313 -9.27 -6.96 14.80
CA ILE A 313 -8.29 -6.10 14.14
C ILE A 313 -7.22 -5.75 15.18
N LYS A 314 -5.97 -6.10 14.89
CA LYS A 314 -4.82 -5.89 15.79
C LYS A 314 -3.94 -4.76 15.27
N ASP A 315 -3.28 -4.06 16.18
CA ASP A 315 -2.28 -3.02 15.85
C ASP A 315 -0.87 -3.58 15.60
N PHE A 316 -0.71 -4.90 15.75
CA PHE A 316 0.55 -5.62 15.52
C PHE A 316 0.28 -6.94 14.80
N SER A 317 1.21 -7.33 13.93
CA SER A 317 1.21 -8.66 13.32
C SER A 317 1.74 -9.66 14.33
N GLU A 318 1.03 -10.76 14.50
CA GLU A 318 1.45 -11.84 15.40
C GLU A 318 2.47 -12.79 14.75
N MET A 319 2.76 -12.60 13.46
CA MET A 319 3.77 -13.41 12.76
C MET A 319 5.19 -12.99 13.16
N PRO A 320 6.09 -13.95 13.49
CA PRO A 320 7.50 -13.63 13.71
C PRO A 320 8.11 -13.07 12.42
N VAL A 321 8.66 -11.86 12.51
CA VAL A 321 9.35 -11.21 11.41
C VAL A 321 10.69 -11.92 11.17
N ILE A 322 10.82 -12.59 10.03
CA ILE A 322 12.08 -13.17 9.57
C ILE A 322 12.55 -12.37 8.38
N SER A 323 13.74 -11.80 8.48
CA SER A 323 14.34 -11.02 7.39
C SER A 323 15.30 -11.86 6.56
N THR A 324 15.52 -11.42 5.33
CA THR A 324 16.62 -11.82 4.47
C THR A 324 17.68 -10.73 4.34
N GLN A 325 18.88 -10.98 4.87
CA GLN A 325 19.97 -10.01 4.95
C GLN A 325 19.53 -8.65 5.51
N GLY A 326 18.57 -8.66 6.45
CA GLY A 326 18.00 -7.45 7.06
C GLY A 326 16.81 -6.81 6.33
N ALA A 327 16.32 -7.39 5.23
CA ALA A 327 15.14 -6.92 4.48
C ALA A 327 14.02 -7.98 4.45
N HIS A 328 12.75 -7.61 4.23
CA HIS A 328 11.67 -8.60 4.13
C HIS A 328 11.57 -9.28 2.76
N VAL A 329 12.08 -8.61 1.71
CA VAL A 329 12.04 -9.10 0.33
C VAL A 329 13.46 -9.39 -0.15
N GLY A 330 13.67 -10.61 -0.65
CA GLY A 330 14.92 -11.01 -1.30
C GLY A 330 14.73 -11.13 -2.81
N TYR A 331 15.61 -10.47 -3.58
CA TYR A 331 15.53 -10.46 -5.04
C TYR A 331 16.42 -11.52 -5.66
N LYS A 332 15.87 -12.28 -6.61
CA LYS A 332 16.64 -13.24 -7.40
C LYS A 332 17.38 -12.58 -8.57
N ASN A 333 16.76 -11.59 -9.21
CA ASN A 333 17.26 -10.98 -10.43
C ASN A 333 17.41 -9.46 -10.23
N VAL A 334 18.59 -8.93 -10.56
CA VAL A 334 18.83 -7.48 -10.53
C VAL A 334 19.55 -7.06 -11.81
N LYS A 335 18.98 -6.11 -12.55
CA LYS A 335 19.70 -5.40 -13.62
C LYS A 335 20.20 -4.07 -13.09
N ILE A 336 21.47 -3.76 -13.34
CA ILE A 336 22.10 -2.50 -12.95
C ILE A 336 22.48 -1.76 -14.22
N TYR A 337 21.83 -0.63 -14.46
CA TYR A 337 22.15 0.30 -15.54
C TYR A 337 23.17 1.31 -15.03
N GLU A 338 24.21 1.57 -15.81
CA GLU A 338 25.21 2.61 -15.51
C GLU A 338 25.34 3.55 -16.69
N THR A 339 25.43 4.87 -16.41
CA THR A 339 25.64 5.90 -17.43
C THR A 339 26.78 5.51 -18.37
N ASP A 340 26.51 5.57 -19.68
CA ASP A 340 27.45 5.26 -20.76
C ASP A 340 27.97 3.81 -20.81
N LYS A 341 27.40 2.87 -20.05
CA LYS A 341 27.88 1.48 -19.98
C LYS A 341 26.81 0.38 -20.19
N GLY A 342 25.59 0.76 -20.58
CA GLY A 342 24.50 -0.19 -20.74
C GLY A 342 24.03 -0.76 -19.40
N TYR A 343 23.85 -2.08 -19.30
CA TYR A 343 23.46 -2.75 -18.06
C TYR A 343 24.22 -4.04 -17.81
N LYS A 344 24.24 -4.46 -16.53
CA LYS A 344 24.67 -5.79 -16.09
C LYS A 344 23.52 -6.52 -15.43
N GLN A 345 23.47 -7.83 -15.58
CA GLN A 345 22.48 -8.72 -14.96
C GLN A 345 23.14 -9.57 -13.87
N PHE A 346 22.55 -9.57 -12.68
CA PHE A 346 23.00 -10.35 -11.54
C PHE A 346 21.91 -11.30 -11.09
N THR A 347 22.29 -12.55 -10.83
CA THR A 347 21.41 -13.57 -10.24
C THR A 347 21.91 -13.91 -8.85
N TYR A 348 21.03 -13.86 -7.85
CA TYR A 348 21.32 -14.19 -6.47
C TYR A 348 20.46 -15.36 -6.00
N THR A 349 20.92 -16.07 -4.97
CA THR A 349 20.04 -16.96 -4.19
C THR A 349 18.97 -16.12 -3.48
N SER A 350 17.71 -16.52 -3.50
CA SER A 350 16.63 -15.79 -2.84
C SER A 350 15.73 -16.71 -1.99
N PRO A 351 14.69 -16.18 -1.32
CA PRO A 351 13.67 -17.02 -0.68
C PRO A 351 12.96 -17.99 -1.64
N ILE A 352 13.06 -17.79 -2.97
CA ILE A 352 12.57 -18.74 -3.97
C ILE A 352 13.39 -20.03 -3.94
N ASP A 353 14.71 -19.90 -3.80
CA ASP A 353 15.63 -21.05 -3.82
C ASP A 353 15.76 -21.70 -2.44
N TYR A 354 15.68 -20.90 -1.39
CA TYR A 354 15.75 -21.34 0.01
C TYR A 354 14.56 -20.78 0.80
N PRO A 355 13.33 -21.29 0.59
CA PRO A 355 12.15 -20.83 1.31
C PRO A 355 12.28 -21.13 2.80
N GLU A 356 11.53 -20.38 3.61
CA GLU A 356 11.42 -20.69 5.03
C GLU A 356 10.57 -21.96 5.20
N SER A 357 11.01 -22.85 6.09
CA SER A 357 10.30 -24.10 6.41
C SER A 357 10.16 -24.23 7.92
N ASP A 358 9.28 -25.13 8.37
CA ASP A 358 9.08 -25.44 9.79
C ASP A 358 8.65 -24.24 10.65
N TYR A 359 7.72 -23.41 10.16
CA TYR A 359 7.10 -22.32 10.95
C TYR A 359 5.58 -22.44 10.98
N ASN A 360 4.96 -22.04 12.09
CA ASN A 360 3.51 -22.05 12.24
C ASN A 360 2.93 -20.65 12.02
N ILE A 361 1.92 -20.59 11.15
CA ILE A 361 1.08 -19.41 10.96
C ILE A 361 -0.11 -19.55 11.91
N GLY A 362 0.05 -19.02 13.13
CA GLY A 362 -0.98 -19.06 14.17
C GLY A 362 -0.44 -19.55 15.51
N VAL A 363 -1.27 -19.42 16.54
CA VAL A 363 -0.92 -19.80 17.90
C VAL A 363 -0.81 -21.33 18.02
N PRO A 364 0.28 -21.88 18.59
CA PRO A 364 1.48 -21.19 19.08
C PRO A 364 2.46 -20.86 17.94
N TYR A 365 3.00 -19.62 17.96
CA TYR A 365 3.99 -19.16 16.99
C TYR A 365 5.34 -19.82 17.25
N ILE A 366 5.74 -20.71 16.34
CA ILE A 366 7.03 -21.40 16.40
C ILE A 366 7.99 -20.70 15.42
N PRO A 367 9.11 -20.13 15.88
CA PRO A 367 10.09 -19.53 14.99
C PRO A 367 10.76 -20.61 14.13
N SER A 368 11.07 -20.26 12.89
CA SER A 368 11.72 -21.17 11.96
C SER A 368 13.20 -21.39 12.28
N LYS A 369 13.82 -22.36 11.58
CA LYS A 369 15.28 -22.50 11.55
C LYS A 369 15.86 -21.41 10.65
N ASN A 370 16.47 -20.38 11.23
CA ASN A 370 17.07 -19.28 10.45
C ASN A 370 18.08 -19.80 9.41
N VAL A 371 17.70 -19.74 8.13
CA VAL A 371 18.54 -20.12 6.97
C VAL A 371 18.95 -18.91 6.12
N ASP A 372 18.90 -17.71 6.68
CA ASP A 372 19.18 -16.48 5.94
C ASP A 372 20.59 -16.41 5.35
N TYR A 373 21.56 -17.08 5.98
CA TYR A 373 22.92 -17.21 5.46
C TYR A 373 23.01 -17.86 4.05
N LYS A 374 21.94 -18.53 3.60
CA LYS A 374 21.85 -19.12 2.25
C LYS A 374 21.25 -18.18 1.21
N ARG A 375 20.75 -17.01 1.60
CA ARG A 375 20.05 -16.04 0.76
C ARG A 375 20.94 -14.81 0.50
N GLY A 376 20.76 -14.17 -0.65
CA GLY A 376 21.54 -13.01 -1.08
C GLY A 376 22.94 -13.31 -1.67
N LEU A 377 23.31 -14.58 -1.87
CA LEU A 377 24.59 -14.98 -2.45
C LEU A 377 24.57 -14.85 -3.97
N LEU A 378 25.60 -14.22 -4.55
CA LEU A 378 25.74 -14.06 -6.01
C LEU A 378 25.99 -15.42 -6.68
N LEU A 379 25.15 -15.79 -7.64
CA LEU A 379 25.25 -17.01 -8.44
C LEU A 379 25.83 -16.74 -9.82
N ASN A 380 25.48 -15.62 -10.45
CA ASN A 380 25.86 -15.33 -11.82
C ASN A 380 25.87 -13.81 -12.11
N GLU A 381 26.80 -13.38 -12.96
CA GLU A 381 26.92 -12.02 -13.50
C GLU A 381 27.04 -12.09 -15.03
N LYS A 382 26.22 -11.31 -15.76
CA LYS A 382 26.26 -11.18 -17.22
C LYS A 382 26.29 -9.71 -17.63
N THR A 383 27.08 -9.39 -18.65
CA THR A 383 27.13 -8.08 -19.34
C THR A 383 26.30 -8.08 -20.60
#